data_AF-A0A940ASL2-F1
#
_entry.id   AF-A0A940ASL2-F1
#
_cell.length_a   1.000
_cell.length_b   1.000
_cell.length_c   1.000
_cell.angle_alpha   90.00
_cell.angle_beta   90.00
_cell.angle_gamma   90.00
#
_symmetry.space_group_name_H-M   'P 1'
#
loop_
_entity.id
_entity.type
_entity.pdbx_description
1 polymer ?
#
loop_
_entity_poly.entity_id
_entity_poly.type
_entity_poly.pdbx_seq_one_letter_code
_entity_poly.pdbx_strand_id
1 'polypeptide(L)' 'MNLSILLAVTFISGVNPELHTFNHEGECGTGAVVPWAGSLWAISYAPHMPNCSSDKLYEIKPDMTRVIRAES' A
#
# COMPACT_ATOMS: atom_id res chain seq x y z
N MET A 1 -25.98 -10.09 -15.82
CA MET A 1 -24.57 -9.96 -15.38
C MET A 1 -24.57 -10.10 -13.87
N ASN A 2 -23.78 -11.04 -13.33
CA ASN A 2 -23.89 -11.45 -11.93
C ASN A 2 -23.25 -10.40 -11.00
N LEU A 3 -24.01 -9.94 -10.00
CA LEU A 3 -23.65 -8.89 -9.05
C LEU A 3 -22.50 -9.29 -8.10
N SER A 4 -22.04 -10.55 -8.14
CA SER A 4 -20.96 -11.09 -7.31
C SER A 4 -19.55 -10.57 -7.65
N ILE A 5 -19.36 -9.86 -8.77
CA ILE A 5 -18.04 -9.37 -9.21
C ILE A 5 -17.68 -8.00 -8.61
N LEU A 6 -18.65 -7.26 -8.05
CA LEU A 6 -18.44 -5.88 -7.57
C LEU A 6 -17.81 -5.76 -6.17
N LEU A 7 -17.58 -6.87 -5.45
CA LEU A 7 -17.12 -6.86 -4.04
C LEU A 7 -15.97 -7.82 -3.74
N ALA A 8 -15.45 -8.54 -4.73
CA ALA A 8 -14.32 -9.43 -4.51
C ALA A 8 -13.02 -8.62 -4.59
N VAL A 9 -12.34 -8.45 -3.46
CA VAL A 9 -10.90 -8.15 -3.45
C VAL A 9 -10.24 -9.16 -4.39
N THR A 10 -9.76 -8.68 -5.54
CA THR A 10 -9.31 -9.57 -6.60
C THR A 10 -7.87 -9.93 -6.32
N PHE A 11 -7.68 -11.08 -5.67
CA PHE A 11 -6.35 -11.67 -5.55
C PHE A 11 -5.98 -12.39 -6.84
N ILE A 12 -4.82 -12.06 -7.40
CA ILE A 12 -4.22 -12.76 -8.54
C ILE A 12 -3.03 -13.54 -8.00
N SER A 13 -3.13 -14.86 -7.94
CA SER A 13 -2.07 -15.72 -7.39
C SER A 13 -1.62 -15.31 -5.97
N GLY A 14 -2.55 -14.88 -5.13
CA GLY A 14 -2.29 -14.43 -3.75
C GLY A 14 -1.82 -12.99 -3.61
N VAL A 15 -1.71 -12.23 -4.72
CA VAL A 15 -1.37 -10.80 -4.72
C VAL A 15 -2.64 -9.97 -4.84
N ASN A 16 -2.83 -8.95 -4.00
CA ASN A 16 -3.88 -7.95 -4.17
C ASN A 16 -3.31 -6.72 -4.92
N PRO A 17 -3.63 -6.53 -6.22
CA PRO A 17 -3.09 -5.44 -7.01
C PRO A 17 -3.50 -4.05 -6.51
N GLU A 18 -4.62 -3.91 -5.77
CA GLU A 18 -5.09 -2.62 -5.25
C GLU A 18 -4.21 -2.03 -4.14
N LEU A 19 -3.31 -2.85 -3.56
CA LEU A 19 -2.37 -2.44 -2.53
C LEU A 19 -0.98 -2.05 -3.07
N HIS A 20 -0.81 -1.92 -4.40
CA HIS A 20 0.44 -1.47 -5.02
C HIS A 20 0.87 -0.09 -4.49
N THR A 21 2.17 0.18 -4.39
CA THR A 21 2.70 1.49 -4.00
C THR A 21 3.45 2.12 -5.18
N PHE A 22 3.48 3.46 -5.22
CA PHE A 22 4.15 4.24 -6.25
C PHE A 22 4.81 5.47 -5.64
N ASN A 23 5.88 5.92 -6.28
CA ASN A 23 6.59 7.16 -5.98
C ASN A 23 7.16 7.75 -7.30
N HIS A 24 7.82 8.90 -7.25
CA HIS A 24 8.32 9.63 -8.43
C HIS A 24 9.82 9.44 -8.70
N GLU A 25 10.52 8.72 -7.83
CA GLU A 25 11.98 8.64 -7.78
C GLU A 25 12.57 7.62 -8.77
N GLY A 26 11.73 6.89 -9.52
CA GLY A 26 12.19 5.87 -10.47
C GLY A 26 12.57 4.53 -9.83
N GLU A 27 12.57 4.45 -8.51
CA GLU A 27 12.72 3.24 -7.71
C GLU A 27 11.69 3.25 -6.57
N CYS A 28 10.85 2.21 -6.48
CA CYS A 28 9.83 2.09 -5.45
C CYS A 28 9.95 0.74 -4.75
N GLY A 29 10.41 0.76 -3.50
CA GLY A 29 10.49 -0.40 -2.61
C GLY A 29 9.49 -0.33 -1.46
N THR A 30 9.49 -1.37 -0.62
CA THR A 30 8.81 -1.36 0.69
C THR A 30 9.86 -1.20 1.78
N GLY A 31 9.82 -0.09 2.52
CA GLY A 31 10.82 0.22 3.56
C GLY A 31 10.53 -0.46 4.89
N ALA A 32 9.25 -0.56 5.27
CA ALA A 32 8.83 -1.23 6.49
C ALA A 32 7.41 -1.80 6.33
N VAL A 33 7.12 -2.87 7.08
CA VAL A 33 5.79 -3.46 7.22
C VAL A 33 5.57 -3.82 8.69
N VAL A 34 4.53 -3.29 9.33
CA VAL A 34 4.28 -3.50 10.76
C VAL A 34 2.78 -3.68 11.02
N PRO A 35 2.35 -4.79 11.65
CA PRO A 35 1.00 -4.90 12.19
C PRO A 35 0.90 -4.10 13.49
N TRP A 36 0.06 -3.07 13.52
CA TRP A 36 -0.13 -2.22 14.70
C TRP A 36 -1.53 -1.58 14.73
N ALA A 37 -2.11 -1.45 15.92
CA ALA A 37 -3.41 -0.82 16.16
C ALA A 37 -4.57 -1.38 15.28
N GLY A 38 -4.53 -2.67 14.96
CA GLY A 38 -5.58 -3.33 14.17
C GLY A 38 -5.46 -3.18 12.64
N SER A 39 -4.39 -2.53 12.16
CA SER A 39 -4.08 -2.33 10.74
C SER A 39 -2.67 -2.84 10.41
N LEU A 40 -2.42 -3.11 9.13
CA LEU A 40 -1.07 -3.32 8.60
C LEU A 40 -0.54 -1.98 8.08
N TRP A 41 0.62 -1.56 8.57
CA TRP A 41 1.26 -0.32 8.17
C TRP A 41 2.40 -0.62 7.21
N ALA A 42 2.51 0.16 6.14
CA ALA A 42 3.59 0.04 5.16
C ALA A 42 4.10 1.41 4.71
N ILE A 43 5.38 1.49 4.36
CA ILE A 43 6.02 2.70 3.84
C ILE A 43 6.63 2.37 2.47
N SER A 44 6.34 3.15 1.44
CA SER A 44 7.13 3.08 0.20
C SER A 44 8.51 3.67 0.45
N TYR A 45 9.53 3.21 -0.28
CA TYR A 45 10.89 3.64 -0.02
C TYR A 45 11.69 3.74 -1.32
N ALA A 46 12.23 4.92 -1.60
CA ALA A 46 13.27 5.16 -2.60
C ALA A 46 14.67 5.12 -1.94
N PRO A 47 15.45 4.03 -2.08
CA PRO A 47 16.71 3.87 -1.35
C PRO A 47 17.76 4.94 -1.65
N HIS A 48 17.77 5.45 -2.89
CA HIS A 48 18.70 6.49 -3.31
C HIS A 48 18.28 7.90 -2.88
N MET A 49 17.05 8.08 -2.38
CA MET A 49 16.54 9.37 -1.93
C MET A 49 15.77 9.24 -0.60
N PRO A 50 16.46 8.98 0.54
CA PRO A 50 15.79 8.76 1.83
C PRO A 50 15.11 10.01 2.40
N ASN A 51 15.48 11.20 1.91
CA ASN A 51 14.95 12.48 2.37
C ASN A 51 14.22 13.18 1.21
N CYS A 52 13.12 13.85 1.53
CA CYS A 52 12.30 14.62 0.58
C CYS A 52 11.73 13.78 -0.58
N SER A 53 11.64 12.46 -0.44
CA SER A 53 10.96 11.62 -1.42
C SER A 53 9.45 11.85 -1.40
N SER A 54 8.80 11.41 -2.47
CA SER A 54 7.35 11.32 -2.59
C SER A 54 6.79 10.03 -1.99
N ASP A 55 7.59 9.33 -1.19
CA ASP A 55 7.19 8.13 -0.48
C ASP A 55 5.98 8.38 0.43
N LYS A 56 5.19 7.33 0.65
CA LYS A 56 3.94 7.42 1.41
C LYS A 56 3.87 6.42 2.55
N LEU A 57 3.23 6.85 3.63
CA LEU A 57 2.78 6.01 4.73
C LEU A 57 1.36 5.52 4.44
N TYR A 58 1.22 4.20 4.39
CA TYR A 58 -0.03 3.53 4.11
C TYR A 58 -0.54 2.80 5.36
N GLU A 59 -1.81 3.03 5.67
CA GLU A 59 -2.57 2.21 6.61
C GLU A 59 -3.47 1.26 5.80
N ILE A 60 -3.27 -0.04 5.96
CA ILE A 60 -4.04 -1.09 5.29
C ILE A 60 -4.93 -1.78 6.33
N LYS A 61 -6.25 -1.65 6.15
CA LYS A 61 -7.25 -2.18 7.08
C LYS A 61 -7.52 -3.66 6.85
N PRO A 62 -8.17 -4.37 7.79
CA PRO A 62 -8.49 -5.80 7.63
C PRO A 62 -9.36 -6.15 6.42
N ASP A 63 -10.15 -5.18 5.92
CA ASP A 63 -10.95 -5.32 4.69
C ASP A 63 -10.14 -5.05 3.40
N MET A 64 -8.81 -4.96 3.52
CA MET A 64 -7.86 -4.65 2.44
C MET A 64 -8.05 -3.26 1.82
N THR A 65 -8.79 -2.36 2.47
CA THR A 65 -8.80 -0.94 2.08
C THR A 65 -7.52 -0.25 2.53
N ARG A 66 -7.09 0.76 1.78
CA ARG A 66 -5.85 1.50 2.01
C ARG A 66 -6.14 2.98 2.20
N VAL A 67 -5.51 3.57 3.21
CA VAL A 67 -5.53 5.01 3.46
C VAL A 67 -4.10 5.56 3.36
N ILE A 68 -3.91 6.60 2.55
CA ILE A 68 -2.66 7.37 2.55
C ILE A 68 -2.75 8.37 3.70
N ARG A 69 -1.76 8.32 4.59
CA ARG A 69 -1.74 9.15 5.79
C ARG A 69 -1.28 10.57 5.48
N ALA A 70 -1.83 11.56 6.17
CA ALA A 70 -1.52 12.97 5.94
C ALA A 70 -0.10 13.35 6.38
N GLU A 71 0.49 12.54 7.25
CA GLU A 71 1.85 12.65 7.74
C GLU A 71 2.91 12.16 6.72
N SER A 72 2.48 11.82 5.50
CA SER A 72 3.35 11.43 4.38
C SER A 72 3.80 12.59 3.49
#